data_AF-A0AAJ2H3P8-F1
#
_entry.id   AF-A0AAJ2H3P8-F1
#
_cell.length_a   1.000
_cell.length_b   1.000
_cell.length_c   1.000
_cell.angle_alpha   90.00
_cell.angle_beta   90.00
_cell.angle_gamma   90.00
#
_symmetry.space_group_name_H-M   'P 1'
#
loop_
_entity.id
_entity.type
_entity.pdbx_description
1 polymer ?
#
loop_
_entity_poly.entity_id
_entity_poly.type
_entity_poly.pdbx_seq_one_letter_code
_entity_poly.pdbx_strand_id
1 'polypeptide(L)'
;YATVDGEAIEVGATDFARDATFGYTSSDLAAFLAERSGGNIREADVLRVTLEDIRTGGVDAVVGILGAARDAQWAVIDATEYTDMEVVAQAVARLEQQGRTILTRCAPSFVRPLAGQSGARVLADEDIPVGGADRLPHGLVVVGSHVGLTTQQLAVVQERSGLVEVE
;
A
#
# COMPACT_ATOMS: atom_id res chain seq x y z
N TYR A 1 4.54 8.35 5.74
CA TYR A 1 4.30 8.01 7.15
C TYR A 1 3.44 6.75 7.24
N ALA A 2 3.59 5.97 8.29
CA ALA A 2 2.72 4.86 8.67
C ALA A 2 2.10 5.15 10.04
N THR A 3 0.86 4.68 10.27
CA THR A 3 0.24 4.75 11.59
C THR A 3 0.59 3.49 12.37
N VAL A 4 1.34 3.64 13.46
CA VAL A 4 1.72 2.56 14.38
C VAL A 4 1.20 2.95 15.75
N ASP A 5 0.35 2.12 16.34
CA ASP A 5 -0.28 2.38 17.66
C ASP A 5 -0.97 3.75 17.78
N GLY A 6 -1.51 4.26 16.66
CA GLY A 6 -2.19 5.55 16.59
C GLY A 6 -1.26 6.75 16.34
N GLU A 7 0.05 6.54 16.28
CA GLU A 7 1.03 7.60 16.01
C GLU A 7 1.54 7.54 14.57
N ALA A 8 1.75 8.73 13.98
CA ALA A 8 2.34 8.84 12.65
C ALA A 8 3.87 8.73 12.75
N ILE A 9 4.41 7.65 12.21
CA ILE A 9 5.86 7.38 12.17
C ILE A 9 6.35 7.46 10.73
N GLU A 10 7.53 8.04 10.54
CA GLU A 10 8.22 7.99 9.25
C GLU A 10 8.48 6.53 8.84
N VAL A 11 8.19 6.15 7.60
CA VAL A 11 8.24 4.74 7.19
C VAL A 11 9.64 4.16 7.29
N GLY A 12 10.69 4.97 7.02
CA GLY A 12 12.09 4.60 7.20
C GLY A 12 12.53 4.37 8.64
N ALA A 13 11.74 4.79 9.63
CA ALA A 13 12.00 4.56 11.06
C ALA A 13 11.30 3.31 11.61
N THR A 14 10.43 2.67 10.81
CA THR A 14 9.67 1.48 11.23
C THR A 14 10.53 0.22 11.18
N ASP A 15 10.07 -0.87 11.83
CA ASP A 15 10.77 -2.15 11.76
C ASP A 15 10.78 -2.76 10.34
N PHE A 16 9.81 -2.41 9.50
CA PHE A 16 9.77 -2.83 8.09
C PHE A 16 10.95 -2.27 7.29
N ALA A 17 11.43 -1.07 7.63
CA ALA A 17 12.60 -0.47 7.00
C ALA A 17 13.91 -1.22 7.33
N ARG A 18 13.92 -1.98 8.43
CA ARG A 18 15.07 -2.79 8.89
C ARG A 18 15.04 -4.23 8.39
N ASP A 19 14.10 -4.58 7.51
CA ASP A 19 14.02 -5.93 6.96
C ASP A 19 15.32 -6.33 6.25
N ALA A 20 15.80 -7.56 6.50
CA ALA A 20 17.09 -8.03 5.99
C ALA A 20 17.13 -8.21 4.45
N THR A 21 15.98 -8.40 3.81
CA THR A 21 15.86 -8.65 2.37
C THR A 21 15.33 -7.44 1.62
N PHE A 22 14.36 -6.74 2.20
CA PHE A 22 13.59 -5.66 1.59
C PHE A 22 13.71 -4.32 2.31
N GLY A 23 14.66 -4.18 3.25
CA GLY A 23 14.91 -2.95 3.98
C GLY A 23 15.17 -1.75 3.06
N TYR A 24 14.91 -0.57 3.62
CA TYR A 24 15.03 0.72 2.95
C TYR A 24 15.30 1.82 3.97
N THR A 25 15.85 2.95 3.53
CA THR A 25 16.19 4.04 4.44
C THR A 25 15.31 5.27 4.27
N SER A 26 14.94 5.59 3.04
CA SER A 26 14.18 6.80 2.75
C SER A 26 12.69 6.67 3.03
N SER A 27 12.11 7.66 3.71
CA SER A 27 10.66 7.85 3.82
C SER A 27 10.06 8.63 2.64
N ASP A 28 10.88 9.38 1.92
CA ASP A 28 10.49 10.08 0.70
C ASP A 28 10.54 9.09 -0.47
N LEU A 29 9.43 8.94 -1.20
CA LEU A 29 9.31 7.95 -2.27
C LEU A 29 10.21 8.24 -3.47
N ALA A 30 10.53 9.50 -3.77
CA ALA A 30 11.43 9.82 -4.87
C ALA A 30 12.89 9.48 -4.51
N ALA A 31 13.30 9.79 -3.28
CA ALA A 31 14.60 9.38 -2.77
C ALA A 31 14.69 7.84 -2.62
N PHE A 32 13.60 7.19 -2.22
CA PHE A 32 13.50 5.72 -2.21
C PHE A 32 13.67 5.12 -3.62
N LEU A 33 13.05 5.71 -4.65
CA LEU A 33 13.27 5.27 -6.03
C LEU A 33 14.73 5.43 -6.47
N ALA A 34 15.39 6.51 -6.06
CA ALA A 34 16.82 6.70 -6.31
C ALA A 34 17.67 5.62 -5.60
N GLU A 35 17.38 5.34 -4.33
CA GLU A 35 18.01 4.27 -3.54
C GLU A 35 17.85 2.90 -4.23
N ARG A 36 16.62 2.50 -4.54
CA ARG A 36 16.30 1.17 -5.08
C ARG A 36 16.75 0.97 -6.53
N SER A 37 16.91 2.05 -7.29
CA SER A 37 17.39 1.98 -8.67
C SER A 37 18.92 1.97 -8.77
N GLY A 38 19.65 2.09 -7.65
CA GLY A 38 21.11 2.25 -7.65
C GLY A 38 21.56 3.55 -8.32
N GLY A 39 20.73 4.60 -8.26
CA GLY A 39 21.02 5.91 -8.86
C GLY A 39 20.62 6.07 -10.34
N ASN A 40 20.06 5.04 -10.98
CA ASN A 40 19.56 5.15 -12.36
C ASN A 40 18.36 6.09 -12.47
N ILE A 41 17.57 6.21 -11.40
CA ILE A 41 16.51 7.21 -11.27
C ILE A 41 17.06 8.32 -10.37
N ARG A 42 17.13 9.55 -10.87
CA ARG A 42 17.49 10.71 -10.05
C ARG A 42 16.25 11.22 -9.35
N GLU A 43 16.35 11.52 -8.06
CA GLU A 43 15.24 12.06 -7.28
C GLU A 43 14.61 13.31 -7.94
N ALA A 44 15.46 14.21 -8.45
CA ALA A 44 15.03 15.45 -9.11
C ALA A 44 14.26 15.23 -10.42
N ASP A 45 14.35 14.04 -11.02
CA ASP A 45 13.60 13.70 -12.24
C ASP A 45 12.25 13.03 -11.92
N VAL A 46 11.96 12.74 -10.65
CA VAL A 46 10.69 12.13 -10.26
C VAL A 46 9.65 13.23 -10.13
N LEU A 47 8.55 13.11 -10.88
CA LEU A 47 7.41 14.02 -10.75
C LEU A 47 6.74 13.81 -9.39
N ARG A 48 6.31 14.88 -8.77
CA ARG A 48 5.60 14.86 -7.48
C ARG A 48 4.20 15.41 -7.68
N VAL A 49 3.19 14.63 -7.31
CA VAL A 49 1.80 15.08 -7.25
C VAL A 49 1.44 15.21 -5.78
N THR A 50 1.26 16.44 -5.32
CA THR A 50 1.06 16.78 -3.91
C THR A 50 -0.41 16.70 -3.51
N LEU A 51 -0.68 16.72 -2.20
CA LEU A 51 -2.06 16.85 -1.70
C LEU A 51 -2.75 18.15 -2.16
N GLU A 52 -2.02 19.24 -2.40
CA GLU A 52 -2.58 20.49 -2.92
C GLU A 52 -3.03 20.34 -4.37
N ASP A 53 -2.19 19.72 -5.21
CA ASP A 53 -2.53 19.41 -6.60
C ASP A 53 -3.80 18.55 -6.67
N ILE A 54 -3.94 17.60 -5.75
CA ILE A 54 -5.07 16.67 -5.68
C ILE A 54 -6.34 17.35 -5.15
N ARG A 55 -6.26 17.98 -3.98
CA ARG A 55 -7.45 18.48 -3.25
C ARG A 55 -7.95 19.82 -3.75
N THR A 56 -7.03 20.67 -4.20
CA THR A 56 -7.36 22.02 -4.71
C THR A 56 -7.37 22.03 -6.23
N GLY A 57 -6.35 21.44 -6.85
CA GLY A 57 -6.26 21.36 -8.32
C GLY A 57 -7.19 20.33 -8.95
N GLY A 58 -7.54 19.27 -8.21
CA GLY A 58 -8.43 18.22 -8.67
C GLY A 58 -7.86 17.41 -9.84
N VAL A 59 -8.76 16.72 -10.56
CA VAL A 59 -8.40 15.83 -11.66
C VAL A 59 -7.60 16.56 -12.75
N ASP A 60 -7.94 17.81 -13.05
CA ASP A 60 -7.30 18.57 -14.14
C ASP A 60 -5.83 18.89 -13.84
N ALA A 61 -5.51 19.27 -12.61
CA ALA A 61 -4.11 19.50 -12.21
C ALA A 61 -3.29 18.22 -12.27
N VAL A 62 -3.83 17.10 -11.76
CA VAL A 62 -3.15 15.80 -11.80
C VAL A 62 -2.94 15.33 -13.25
N VAL A 63 -3.93 15.50 -14.12
CA VAL A 63 -3.80 15.23 -15.57
C VAL A 63 -2.73 16.12 -16.21
N GLY A 64 -2.63 17.38 -15.84
CA GLY A 64 -1.60 18.29 -16.33
C GLY A 64 -0.19 17.83 -15.96
N ILE A 65 0.02 17.47 -14.69
CA ILE A 65 1.32 17.02 -14.17
C ILE A 65 1.72 15.69 -14.80
N LEU A 66 0.89 14.66 -14.68
CA LEU A 66 1.18 13.33 -15.23
C LEU A 66 1.20 13.33 -16.76
N GLY A 67 0.37 14.16 -17.39
CA GLY A 67 0.34 14.41 -18.83
C GLY A 67 1.55 15.20 -19.34
N ALA A 68 2.39 15.77 -18.49
CA ALA A 68 3.67 16.35 -18.88
C ALA A 68 4.80 15.31 -18.90
N ALA A 69 4.62 14.13 -18.28
CA ALA A 69 5.62 13.07 -18.24
C ALA A 69 6.03 12.58 -19.64
N ARG A 70 7.32 12.29 -19.81
CA ARG A 70 7.95 11.75 -21.03
C ARG A 70 8.88 10.59 -20.67
N ASP A 71 9.28 9.78 -21.65
CA ASP A 71 10.35 8.79 -21.49
C ASP A 71 10.23 7.85 -20.28
N ALA A 72 9.00 7.38 -20.00
CA ALA A 72 8.68 6.52 -18.85
C ALA A 72 9.12 7.12 -17.48
N GLN A 73 9.09 8.44 -17.36
CA GLN A 73 9.39 9.18 -16.14
C GLN A 73 8.49 8.73 -14.98
N TRP A 74 9.11 8.54 -13.82
CA TRP A 74 8.42 8.15 -12.59
C TRP A 74 7.67 9.33 -11.99
N ALA A 75 6.54 9.04 -11.36
CA ALA A 75 5.79 9.97 -10.55
C ALA A 75 5.49 9.35 -9.18
N VAL A 76 5.60 10.15 -8.13
CA VAL A 76 5.15 9.81 -6.77
C VAL A 76 3.95 10.67 -6.43
N ILE A 77 3.00 10.07 -5.74
CA ILE A 77 1.69 10.65 -5.48
C ILE A 77 1.47 10.66 -3.97
N ASP A 78 1.15 11.82 -3.42
CA ASP A 78 0.72 11.92 -2.04
C ASP A 78 -0.73 11.44 -1.89
N ALA A 79 -1.01 10.69 -0.84
CA ALA A 79 -2.37 10.32 -0.47
C ALA A 79 -2.45 10.02 1.03
N THR A 80 -3.51 10.48 1.67
CA THR A 80 -3.81 10.19 3.09
C THR A 80 -5.17 9.55 3.29
N GLU A 81 -6.05 9.66 2.30
CA GLU A 81 -7.40 9.09 2.32
C GLU A 81 -7.83 8.59 0.93
N TYR A 82 -8.93 7.83 0.89
CA TYR A 82 -9.44 7.26 -0.37
C TYR A 82 -9.87 8.31 -1.39
N THR A 83 -10.39 9.44 -0.93
CA THR A 83 -10.78 10.57 -1.79
C THR A 83 -9.60 11.14 -2.56
N ASP A 84 -8.40 11.21 -1.95
CA ASP A 84 -7.18 11.61 -2.65
C ASP A 84 -6.87 10.64 -3.81
N MET A 85 -6.93 9.33 -3.51
CA MET A 85 -6.68 8.27 -4.49
C MET A 85 -7.75 8.22 -5.60
N GLU A 86 -9.01 8.53 -5.29
CA GLU A 86 -10.11 8.58 -6.27
C GLU A 86 -9.89 9.68 -7.32
N VAL A 87 -9.39 10.85 -6.92
CA VAL A 87 -9.02 11.92 -7.86
C VAL A 87 -7.90 11.46 -8.79
N VAL A 88 -6.88 10.81 -8.25
CA VAL A 88 -5.74 10.29 -9.02
C VAL A 88 -6.19 9.18 -9.97
N ALA A 89 -7.04 8.26 -9.53
CA ALA A 89 -7.59 7.20 -10.37
C ALA A 89 -8.40 7.77 -11.55
N GLN A 90 -9.21 8.82 -11.31
CA GLN A 90 -9.92 9.52 -12.38
C GLN A 90 -8.97 10.21 -13.38
N ALA A 91 -7.88 10.80 -12.89
CA ALA A 91 -6.87 11.41 -13.74
C ALA A 91 -6.15 10.37 -14.62
N VAL A 92 -5.77 9.23 -14.04
CA VAL A 92 -5.19 8.10 -14.76
C VAL A 92 -6.14 7.60 -15.85
N ALA A 93 -7.40 7.34 -15.51
CA ALA A 93 -8.40 6.89 -16.49
C ALA A 93 -8.59 7.89 -17.64
N ARG A 94 -8.55 9.20 -17.36
CA ARG A 94 -8.64 10.23 -18.39
C ARG A 94 -7.41 10.24 -19.31
N LEU A 95 -6.21 10.10 -18.76
CA LEU A 95 -4.98 10.01 -19.55
C LEU A 95 -4.96 8.75 -20.42
N GLU A 96 -5.42 7.61 -19.91
CA GLU A 96 -5.55 6.37 -20.67
C GLU A 96 -6.54 6.50 -21.83
N GLN A 97 -7.68 7.18 -21.61
CA GLN A 97 -8.62 7.52 -22.68
C GLN A 97 -8.01 8.45 -23.74
N GLN A 98 -7.01 9.25 -23.38
CA GLN A 98 -6.23 10.08 -24.31
C GLN A 98 -5.10 9.31 -25.01
N GLY A 99 -5.02 7.99 -24.82
CA GLY A 99 -4.03 7.12 -25.45
C GLY A 99 -2.69 7.05 -24.71
N ARG A 100 -2.59 7.56 -23.47
CA ARG A 100 -1.41 7.35 -22.63
C ARG A 100 -1.40 5.93 -22.08
N THR A 101 -0.21 5.37 -21.93
CA THR A 101 -0.02 4.14 -21.14
C THR A 101 0.59 4.53 -19.80
N ILE A 102 -0.11 4.23 -18.70
CA ILE A 102 0.35 4.49 -17.34
C ILE A 102 0.66 3.14 -16.67
N LEU A 103 1.87 3.00 -16.12
CA LEU A 103 2.25 1.85 -15.31
C LEU A 103 2.16 2.21 -13.84
N THR A 104 1.21 1.61 -13.14
CA THR A 104 1.00 1.84 -11.71
C THR A 104 1.73 0.81 -10.86
N ARG A 105 2.55 1.28 -9.91
CA ARG A 105 3.07 0.47 -8.81
C ARG A 105 2.50 1.01 -7.51
N CYS A 106 1.63 0.24 -6.87
CA CYS A 106 0.85 0.73 -5.74
C CYS A 106 0.63 -0.35 -4.67
N ALA A 107 0.28 0.11 -3.48
CA ALA A 107 -0.26 -0.74 -2.42
C ALA A 107 -1.73 -1.11 -2.72
N PRO A 108 -2.30 -2.12 -2.03
CA PRO A 108 -3.66 -2.59 -2.27
C PRO A 108 -4.75 -1.52 -2.17
N SER A 109 -4.53 -0.46 -1.37
CA SER A 109 -5.49 0.63 -1.18
C SER A 109 -5.85 1.35 -2.48
N PHE A 110 -4.92 1.47 -3.43
CA PHE A 110 -5.17 2.17 -4.70
C PHE A 110 -5.93 1.32 -5.73
N VAL A 111 -5.92 -0.02 -5.57
CA VAL A 111 -6.60 -0.94 -6.50
C VAL A 111 -8.10 -0.70 -6.52
N ARG A 112 -8.70 -0.40 -5.37
CA ARG A 112 -10.14 -0.15 -5.26
C ARG A 112 -10.59 1.11 -6.04
N PRO A 113 -10.01 2.31 -5.83
CA PRO A 113 -10.26 3.48 -6.67
C PRO A 113 -10.03 3.22 -8.16
N LEU A 114 -8.95 2.51 -8.51
CA LEU A 114 -8.62 2.20 -9.90
C LEU A 114 -9.66 1.31 -10.58
N ALA A 115 -10.23 0.36 -9.84
CA ALA A 115 -11.30 -0.52 -10.31
C ALA A 115 -12.71 0.12 -10.27
N GLY A 116 -12.83 1.37 -9.80
CA GLY A 116 -14.12 2.05 -9.65
C GLY A 116 -15.03 1.41 -8.60
N GLN A 117 -14.47 0.69 -7.63
CA GLN A 117 -15.24 -0.02 -6.60
C GLN A 117 -15.75 0.93 -5.51
N SER A 118 -17.07 0.94 -5.31
CA SER A 118 -17.76 1.72 -4.28
C SER A 118 -18.41 0.82 -3.23
N GLY A 119 -18.81 1.40 -2.09
CA GLY A 119 -19.57 0.68 -1.06
C GLY A 119 -18.80 -0.33 -0.21
N ALA A 120 -17.46 -0.26 -0.21
CA ALA A 120 -16.66 -1.08 0.69
C ALA A 120 -17.01 -0.77 2.16
N ARG A 121 -17.24 -1.82 2.95
CA ARG A 121 -17.48 -1.73 4.39
C ARG A 121 -16.61 -2.74 5.13
N VAL A 122 -16.37 -2.48 6.40
CA VAL A 122 -15.78 -3.48 7.30
C VAL A 122 -16.72 -4.69 7.32
N LEU A 123 -16.16 -5.87 7.08
CA LEU A 123 -16.90 -7.12 7.12
C LEU A 123 -17.22 -7.45 8.58
N ALA A 124 -18.44 -7.91 8.82
CA ALA A 124 -18.88 -8.48 10.08
C ALA A 124 -18.72 -10.00 10.04
N ASP A 125 -18.87 -10.66 11.19
CA ASP A 125 -18.76 -12.11 11.32
C ASP A 125 -19.68 -12.86 10.34
N GLU A 126 -20.87 -12.32 10.11
CA GLU A 126 -21.87 -12.86 9.18
C GLU A 126 -21.46 -12.78 7.70
N ASP A 127 -20.55 -11.87 7.34
CA ASP A 127 -20.06 -11.71 5.96
C ASP A 127 -18.92 -12.67 5.61
N ILE A 128 -18.29 -13.23 6.64
CA ILE A 128 -17.20 -14.18 6.49
C ILE A 128 -17.75 -15.54 6.93
N PRO A 129 -18.45 -16.29 6.05
CA PRO A 129 -19.01 -17.58 6.41
C PRO A 129 -17.87 -18.58 6.68
N VAL A 130 -17.42 -18.64 7.94
CA VAL A 130 -16.39 -19.58 8.39
C VAL A 130 -17.09 -20.86 8.88
N GLY A 131 -17.60 -21.66 7.96
CA GLY A 131 -18.29 -22.91 8.32
C GLY A 131 -19.20 -23.40 7.23
N GLY A 132 -18.97 -24.63 6.80
CA GLY A 132 -19.86 -25.41 5.95
C GLY A 132 -19.85 -26.86 6.43
N ALA A 133 -20.76 -27.69 5.93
CA ALA A 133 -20.83 -29.12 6.29
C ALA A 133 -19.48 -29.86 6.10
N ASP A 134 -18.64 -29.35 5.21
CA ASP A 134 -17.33 -29.94 4.86
C ASP A 134 -16.16 -29.41 5.72
N ARG A 135 -16.41 -28.51 6.69
CA ARG A 135 -15.33 -27.98 7.54
C ARG A 135 -14.91 -29.03 8.55
N LEU A 136 -13.63 -29.41 8.49
CA LEU A 136 -13.05 -30.33 9.46
C LEU A 136 -12.98 -29.69 10.86
N PRO A 137 -13.10 -30.49 11.93
CA PRO A 137 -13.00 -30.01 13.31
C PRO A 137 -11.56 -29.63 13.73
N HIS A 138 -10.58 -29.87 12.87
CA HIS A 138 -9.16 -29.65 13.12
C HIS A 138 -8.59 -28.63 12.14
N GLY A 139 -7.62 -27.84 12.58
CA GLY A 139 -6.91 -26.86 11.78
C GLY A 139 -5.41 -26.88 12.08
N LEU A 140 -4.62 -26.32 11.17
CA LEU A 140 -3.18 -26.17 11.31
C LEU A 140 -2.83 -24.68 11.23
N VAL A 141 -2.06 -24.20 12.19
CA VAL A 141 -1.47 -22.86 12.17
C VAL A 141 0.02 -23.03 11.88
N VAL A 142 0.50 -22.46 10.78
CA VAL A 142 1.92 -22.50 10.40
C VAL A 142 2.48 -21.09 10.55
N VAL A 143 3.53 -20.94 11.34
CA VAL A 143 4.18 -19.66 11.61
C VAL A 143 5.58 -19.67 11.02
N GLY A 144 5.83 -18.79 10.04
CA GLY A 144 7.15 -18.64 9.41
C GLY A 144 7.72 -17.23 9.45
N SER A 145 7.01 -16.27 10.06
CA SER A 145 7.43 -14.87 10.14
C SER A 145 8.21 -14.62 11.43
N HIS A 146 9.26 -13.80 11.35
CA HIS A 146 10.13 -13.43 12.47
C HIS A 146 9.87 -12.02 13.01
N VAL A 147 8.77 -11.36 12.63
CA VAL A 147 8.47 -10.01 13.13
C VAL A 147 7.82 -10.04 14.51
N GLY A 148 7.98 -8.95 15.28
CA GLY A 148 7.49 -8.84 16.65
C GLY A 148 5.99 -9.11 16.80
N LEU A 149 5.17 -8.62 15.87
CA LEU A 149 3.71 -8.85 15.90
C LEU A 149 3.35 -10.35 15.78
N THR A 150 4.01 -11.09 14.87
CA THR A 150 3.78 -12.52 14.74
C THR A 150 4.15 -13.28 16.02
N THR A 151 5.22 -12.86 16.69
CA THR A 151 5.65 -13.43 17.97
C THR A 151 4.59 -13.20 19.06
N GLN A 152 4.04 -11.98 19.16
CA GLN A 152 2.96 -11.66 20.10
C GLN A 152 1.68 -12.45 19.80
N GLN A 153 1.31 -12.59 18.52
CA GLN A 153 0.17 -13.37 18.08
C GLN A 153 0.33 -14.86 18.43
N LEU A 154 1.52 -15.43 18.22
CA LEU A 154 1.83 -16.81 18.56
C LEU A 154 1.70 -17.07 20.07
N ALA A 155 2.24 -16.18 20.91
CA ALA A 155 2.12 -16.28 22.37
C ALA A 155 0.64 -16.35 22.83
N VAL A 156 -0.22 -15.47 22.29
CA VAL A 156 -1.66 -15.47 22.58
C VAL A 156 -2.35 -16.75 22.10
N VAL A 157 -1.89 -17.33 20.98
CA VAL A 157 -2.42 -18.61 20.49
C VAL A 157 -1.99 -19.76 21.40
N GLN A 158 -0.73 -19.81 21.84
CA GLN A 158 -0.19 -20.85 22.73
C GLN A 158 -0.87 -20.89 24.11
N GLU A 159 -1.42 -19.76 24.58
CA GLU A 159 -2.24 -19.72 25.79
C GLU A 159 -3.59 -20.44 25.66
N ARG A 160 -4.02 -20.78 24.44
CA ARG A 160 -5.30 -21.47 24.21
C ARG A 160 -5.19 -22.96 24.46
N SER A 161 -6.15 -23.50 25.20
CA SER A 161 -6.27 -24.95 25.43
C SER A 161 -6.64 -25.71 24.15
N GLY A 162 -6.10 -26.92 23.98
CA GLY A 162 -6.46 -27.83 22.88
C GLY A 162 -5.56 -27.74 21.65
N LEU A 163 -4.43 -27.05 21.75
CA LEU A 163 -3.39 -27.02 20.72
C LEU A 163 -2.33 -28.09 20.99
N VAL A 164 -1.82 -28.67 19.91
CA VAL A 164 -0.62 -29.51 19.91
C VAL A 164 0.43 -28.75 19.12
N GLU A 165 1.51 -28.36 19.79
CA GLU A 165 2.63 -27.66 19.18
C GLU A 165 3.65 -28.66 18.65
N VAL A 166 4.17 -28.40 17.45
CA VAL A 166 5.19 -29.19 16.78
C VAL A 166 6.21 -28.23 16.19
N GLU A 167 7.47 -28.36 16.60
CA GLU A 167 8.64 -27.63 16.07
C GLU A 167 9.47 -28.50 15.12
#